data_AF-A0A8J7NYD7-F1
#
_entry.id   AF-A0A8J7NYD7-F1
#
_cell.length_a   1.000
_cell.length_b   1.000
_cell.length_c   1.000
_cell.angle_alpha   90.00
_cell.angle_beta   90.00
_cell.angle_gamma   90.00
#
_symmetry.space_group_name_H-M   'P 1'
#
loop_
_entity.id
_entity.type
_entity.pdbx_description
1 polymer ?
#
loop_
_entity_poly.entity_id
_entity_poly.type
_entity_poly.pdbx_seq_one_letter_code
_entity_poly.pdbx_strand_id
1 'polypeptide(L)'
;MADVEYEHFVDWDKMGELAQSGGPSKLDCRDLGDLKQAARQGLWSKSHRLRAQVYQQLIKAIPCRTVTPDAEVYRDIVGKVVGKRAPATLPLPEFVDGSPVPKLCLNAEGVAAAHKIIACVASQFPDISYCPALPAAVALLLHFSRDEADCFEKICRILACNEPGRRLLDQTFLAYESSCMTFGDLANKYCPSAHRLIVAAASQDVMEVYSDWLRWVFGDLPLAHAARVLDVFLVEGYKVLFRVALALLKFFRRVRSGPPQEAGDIRGEIRAFARGIGSCVSPDKLLEKAFAIRLFSRKEIRLLQLANEKSLQQKGITVKQKRQNVHLAVNPETFSSEIVSAKEMRDIWAWVPERFALCQPHLLFTTAEHGCSLNRFYSHCEGHEPTLLLIRTTDGEVCGAYLSTDWEERRRGGGKLSFFGTGECFVFRLKPEMERYEWVVIRHPELAAAAPPQNPETPEDPNTLPAKEESSDPTDRLSPFLSARHFNLNTRNTSMFMAGSQESIIIGGGDGNALYIDADLNHGRTARCHTFDNQPLCAEAFQIALLEVWGFQDAMAS
;
A
#
# COMPACT_ATOMS: atom_id res chain seq x y z
N MET A 1 33.41 23.38 -25.65
CA MET A 1 32.72 22.54 -26.64
C MET A 1 31.94 21.53 -25.84
N ALA A 2 30.63 21.73 -25.74
CA ALA A 2 29.74 20.86 -25.00
C ALA A 2 29.69 19.48 -25.70
N ASP A 3 29.65 18.41 -24.91
CA ASP A 3 29.63 17.02 -25.39
C ASP A 3 28.26 16.77 -26.05
N VAL A 4 28.22 16.84 -27.39
CA VAL A 4 27.04 16.60 -28.24
C VAL A 4 26.32 15.28 -27.91
N GLU A 5 27.01 14.33 -27.26
CA GLU A 5 26.53 12.99 -26.91
C GLU A 5 25.37 12.97 -25.88
N TYR A 6 25.16 14.05 -25.12
CA TYR A 6 24.14 14.09 -24.05
C TYR A 6 23.13 15.24 -24.18
N GLU A 7 23.13 15.98 -25.29
CA GLU A 7 22.42 17.26 -25.35
C GLU A 7 20.91 17.19 -25.61
N HIS A 8 20.39 16.02 -26.01
CA HIS A 8 19.05 15.94 -26.58
C HIS A 8 17.90 16.13 -25.58
N PHE A 9 18.01 15.62 -24.34
CA PHE A 9 16.86 15.58 -23.42
C PHE A 9 16.85 16.67 -22.35
N VAL A 10 17.94 17.43 -22.24
CA VAL A 10 18.20 18.31 -21.10
C VAL A 10 18.24 19.77 -21.55
N ASP A 11 17.63 20.63 -20.76
CA ASP A 11 17.79 22.07 -20.81
C ASP A 11 19.07 22.45 -20.03
N TRP A 12 20.17 22.65 -20.76
CA TRP A 12 21.49 22.90 -20.18
C TRP A 12 21.58 24.22 -19.41
N ASP A 13 20.77 25.21 -19.77
CA ASP A 13 20.73 26.48 -19.05
C ASP A 13 20.20 26.28 -17.62
N LYS A 14 19.31 25.29 -17.41
CA LYS A 14 18.78 24.92 -16.10
C LYS A 14 19.68 23.98 -15.30
N MET A 15 20.71 23.38 -15.90
CA MET A 15 21.62 22.45 -15.20
C MET A 15 22.59 23.16 -14.25
N GLY A 16 22.84 24.46 -14.46
CA GLY A 16 23.72 25.26 -13.60
C GLY A 16 25.12 24.65 -13.50
N GLU A 17 25.64 24.49 -12.28
CA GLU A 17 26.97 23.91 -12.03
C GLU A 17 27.11 22.45 -12.51
N LEU A 18 26.00 21.70 -12.64
CA LEU A 18 26.03 20.33 -13.16
C LEU A 18 26.34 20.26 -14.66
N ALA A 19 26.17 21.36 -15.41
CA ALA A 19 26.52 21.41 -16.83
C ALA A 19 28.05 21.42 -17.05
N GLN A 20 28.82 21.72 -16.00
CA GLN A 20 30.26 21.86 -16.12
C GLN A 20 30.94 20.48 -16.20
N SER A 21 32.03 20.42 -16.95
CA SER A 21 32.93 19.27 -17.05
C SER A 21 34.24 19.59 -16.35
N GLY A 22 34.19 19.76 -15.03
CA GLY A 22 35.36 19.98 -14.17
C GLY A 22 35.75 18.72 -13.39
N GLY A 23 37.03 18.56 -13.07
CA GLY A 23 37.53 17.42 -12.28
C GLY A 23 38.17 16.31 -13.11
N PRO A 24 38.33 15.09 -12.56
CA PRO A 24 39.05 14.01 -13.23
C PRO A 24 38.28 13.53 -14.48
N SER A 25 39.03 13.07 -15.49
CA SER A 25 38.45 12.54 -16.74
C SER A 25 38.13 11.05 -16.67
N LYS A 26 38.63 10.34 -15.65
CA LYS A 26 38.42 8.91 -15.42
C LYS A 26 38.32 8.62 -13.93
N LEU A 27 37.59 7.56 -13.60
CA LEU A 27 37.52 7.02 -12.24
C LEU A 27 38.62 5.96 -12.06
N ASP A 28 39.55 6.20 -11.12
CA ASP A 28 40.56 5.21 -10.70
C ASP A 28 40.19 4.73 -9.29
N CYS A 29 39.18 3.85 -9.20
CA CYS A 29 38.80 3.17 -7.96
C CYS A 29 39.06 1.68 -8.14
N ARG A 30 39.88 1.09 -7.25
CA ARG A 30 40.31 -0.32 -7.37
C ARG A 30 39.45 -1.28 -6.56
N ASP A 31 38.79 -0.78 -5.52
CA ASP A 31 37.89 -1.57 -4.68
C ASP A 31 36.59 -0.84 -4.27
N LEU A 32 35.68 -1.59 -3.64
CA LEU A 32 34.37 -1.09 -3.21
C LEU A 32 34.47 -0.06 -2.07
N GLY A 33 35.54 -0.08 -1.28
CA GLY A 33 35.79 0.88 -0.20
C GLY A 33 36.12 2.26 -0.75
N ASP A 34 37.07 2.31 -1.67
CA ASP A 34 37.47 3.52 -2.40
C ASP A 34 36.29 4.12 -3.15
N LEU A 35 35.51 3.28 -3.84
CA LEU A 35 34.33 3.70 -4.60
C LEU A 35 33.26 4.36 -3.71
N LYS A 36 33.03 3.82 -2.49
CA LYS A 36 32.13 4.43 -1.50
C LYS A 36 32.62 5.78 -1.04
N GLN A 37 33.92 5.88 -0.73
CA GLN A 37 34.52 7.14 -0.28
C GLN A 37 34.44 8.20 -1.39
N ALA A 38 34.77 7.83 -2.63
CA ALA A 38 34.70 8.69 -3.81
C ALA A 38 33.27 9.20 -4.07
N ALA A 39 32.26 8.32 -3.98
CA ALA A 39 30.86 8.71 -4.14
C ALA A 39 30.41 9.73 -3.08
N ARG A 40 30.75 9.48 -1.81
CA ARG A 40 30.38 10.34 -0.68
C ARG A 40 31.09 11.70 -0.74
N GLN A 41 32.35 11.74 -1.16
CA GLN A 41 33.13 12.97 -1.34
C GLN A 41 32.79 13.71 -2.64
N GLY A 42 31.99 13.11 -3.53
CA GLY A 42 31.55 13.74 -4.77
C GLY A 42 32.66 13.85 -5.80
N LEU A 43 33.53 12.84 -5.92
CA LEU A 43 34.69 12.85 -6.82
C LEU A 43 34.31 13.14 -8.29
N TRP A 44 33.23 12.53 -8.77
CA TRP A 44 32.69 12.77 -10.12
C TRP A 44 31.57 13.80 -10.14
N SER A 45 31.36 14.56 -9.05
CA SER A 45 30.18 15.41 -8.94
C SER A 45 30.21 16.64 -9.86
N LYS A 46 31.42 17.08 -10.22
CA LYS A 46 31.71 18.28 -11.01
C LYS A 46 31.84 18.02 -12.51
N SER A 47 31.69 16.77 -12.93
CA SER A 47 31.78 16.38 -14.35
C SER A 47 30.55 15.58 -14.73
N HIS A 48 29.68 16.18 -15.54
CA HIS A 48 28.51 15.51 -16.10
C HIS A 48 28.90 14.23 -16.84
N ARG A 49 29.88 14.34 -17.74
CA ARG A 49 30.38 13.22 -18.55
C ARG A 49 30.91 12.08 -17.68
N LEU A 50 31.75 12.39 -16.69
CA LEU A 50 32.29 11.36 -15.80
C LEU A 50 31.16 10.69 -15.01
N ARG A 51 30.20 11.46 -14.51
CA ARG A 51 29.03 10.91 -13.81
C ARG A 51 28.22 9.96 -14.70
N ALA A 52 27.93 10.34 -15.95
CA ALA A 52 27.23 9.49 -16.90
C ALA A 52 27.99 8.17 -17.15
N GLN A 53 29.30 8.23 -17.32
CA GLN A 53 30.15 7.05 -17.46
C GLN A 53 30.14 6.16 -16.21
N VAL A 54 30.24 6.74 -15.02
CA VAL A 54 30.17 6.01 -13.75
C VAL A 54 28.80 5.35 -13.59
N TYR A 55 27.70 6.04 -13.91
CA TYR A 55 26.36 5.45 -13.83
C TYR A 55 26.22 4.26 -14.77
N GLN A 56 26.71 4.38 -16.01
CA GLN A 56 26.73 3.24 -16.93
C GLN A 56 27.51 2.06 -16.36
N GLN A 57 28.70 2.29 -15.82
CA GLN A 57 29.53 1.22 -15.23
C GLN A 57 28.85 0.56 -14.02
N LEU A 58 28.34 1.34 -13.07
CA LEU A 58 27.70 0.84 -11.86
C LEU A 58 26.41 0.07 -12.16
N ILE A 59 25.58 0.60 -13.06
CA ILE A 59 24.29 -0.01 -13.41
C ILE A 59 24.49 -1.28 -14.25
N LYS A 60 25.47 -1.29 -15.16
CA LYS A 60 25.85 -2.49 -15.91
C LYS A 60 26.37 -3.60 -15.01
N ALA A 61 26.98 -3.27 -13.87
CA ALA A 61 27.45 -4.24 -12.88
C ALA A 61 26.35 -4.79 -11.95
N ILE A 62 25.11 -4.26 -12.00
CA ILE A 62 24.01 -4.77 -11.16
C ILE A 62 23.72 -6.23 -11.52
N PRO A 63 23.71 -7.17 -10.56
CA PRO A 63 23.30 -8.55 -10.80
C PRO A 63 21.82 -8.60 -11.22
N CYS A 64 21.55 -9.17 -12.39
CA CYS A 64 20.20 -9.32 -12.93
C CYS A 64 19.99 -10.78 -13.37
N ARG A 65 18.74 -11.16 -13.65
CA ARG A 65 18.41 -12.43 -14.30
C ARG A 65 18.96 -12.48 -15.75
N THR A 66 19.23 -13.68 -16.26
CA THR A 66 19.85 -13.90 -17.59
C THR A 66 19.12 -13.18 -18.73
N VAL A 67 17.79 -13.09 -18.65
CA VAL A 67 16.95 -12.39 -19.64
C VAL A 67 16.47 -11.07 -19.03
N THR A 68 17.27 -10.02 -19.18
CA THR A 68 16.91 -8.65 -18.79
C THR A 68 16.88 -7.78 -20.05
N PRO A 69 15.76 -7.10 -20.35
CA PRO A 69 15.66 -6.23 -21.53
C PRO A 69 16.78 -5.17 -21.56
N ASP A 70 17.36 -4.98 -22.75
CA ASP A 70 18.46 -4.05 -22.98
C ASP A 70 18.10 -2.96 -24.01
N ALA A 71 19.11 -2.19 -24.44
CA ALA A 71 18.93 -1.13 -25.43
C ALA A 71 18.45 -1.63 -26.80
N GLU A 72 18.79 -2.85 -27.21
CA GLU A 72 18.31 -3.42 -28.48
C GLU A 72 16.83 -3.76 -28.40
N VAL A 73 16.41 -4.38 -27.29
CA VAL A 73 14.99 -4.65 -27.04
C VAL A 73 14.17 -3.35 -27.11
N TYR A 74 14.65 -2.24 -26.54
CA TYR A 74 13.96 -0.95 -26.65
C TYR A 74 13.73 -0.52 -28.09
N ARG A 75 14.80 -0.57 -28.92
CA ARG A 75 14.75 -0.15 -30.32
C ARG A 75 13.73 -0.97 -31.11
N ASP A 76 13.57 -2.24 -30.77
CA ASP A 76 12.64 -3.15 -31.45
C ASP A 76 11.17 -2.93 -31.05
N ILE A 77 10.91 -2.53 -29.79
CA ILE A 77 9.54 -2.45 -29.26
C ILE A 77 8.94 -1.05 -29.28
N VAL A 78 9.75 0.02 -29.22
CA VAL A 78 9.26 1.39 -29.01
C VAL A 78 8.25 1.80 -30.07
N GLY A 79 8.49 1.49 -31.36
CA GLY A 79 7.56 1.81 -32.44
C GLY A 79 6.22 1.10 -32.31
N LYS A 80 6.21 -0.14 -31.80
CA LYS A 80 5.00 -0.94 -31.58
C LYS A 80 4.21 -0.45 -30.37
N VAL A 81 4.91 -0.12 -29.28
CA VAL A 81 4.30 0.32 -28.02
C VAL A 81 3.72 1.74 -28.13
N VAL A 82 4.46 2.66 -28.77
CA VAL A 82 4.04 4.06 -28.92
C VAL A 82 3.02 4.22 -30.05
N GLY A 83 3.17 3.43 -31.12
CA GLY A 83 2.31 3.52 -32.31
C GLY A 83 2.37 4.91 -32.94
N LYS A 84 1.21 5.40 -33.41
CA LYS A 84 1.07 6.73 -34.04
C LYS A 84 0.77 7.86 -33.04
N ARG A 85 0.80 7.59 -31.73
CA ARG A 85 0.43 8.58 -30.71
C ARG A 85 1.51 9.65 -30.57
N ALA A 86 1.10 10.88 -30.32
CA ALA A 86 2.05 11.93 -29.97
C ALA A 86 2.75 11.57 -28.64
N PRO A 87 4.09 11.62 -28.56
CA PRO A 87 4.83 11.21 -27.37
C PRO A 87 4.42 11.93 -26.08
N ALA A 88 4.08 13.23 -26.18
CA ALA A 88 3.68 14.07 -25.04
C ALA A 88 2.30 13.72 -24.46
N THR A 89 1.48 12.93 -25.16
CA THR A 89 0.12 12.55 -24.74
C THR A 89 0.02 11.08 -24.31
N LEU A 90 1.14 10.35 -24.25
CA LEU A 90 1.14 8.96 -23.79
C LEU A 90 0.74 8.91 -22.30
N PRO A 91 -0.35 8.19 -21.95
CA PRO A 91 -0.72 8.02 -20.55
C PRO A 91 0.35 7.20 -19.83
N LEU A 92 0.61 7.53 -18.57
CA LEU A 92 1.47 6.73 -17.72
C LEU A 92 0.71 5.45 -17.28
N PRO A 93 1.40 4.31 -17.11
CA PRO A 93 0.80 3.06 -16.65
C PRO A 93 0.16 3.20 -15.26
N GLU A 94 -0.89 2.44 -14.98
CA GLU A 94 -1.62 2.54 -13.71
C GLU A 94 -0.73 2.27 -12.48
N PHE A 95 0.27 1.37 -12.60
CA PHE A 95 1.16 1.03 -11.49
C PHE A 95 2.01 2.22 -11.00
N VAL A 96 2.13 3.34 -11.72
CA VAL A 96 2.82 4.54 -11.19
C VAL A 96 1.92 5.40 -10.30
N ASP A 97 0.66 5.02 -10.15
CA ASP A 97 -0.31 5.62 -9.23
C ASP A 97 -0.49 7.14 -9.43
N GLY A 98 -0.55 7.58 -10.69
CA GLY A 98 -0.71 9.01 -11.02
C GLY A 98 0.52 9.87 -10.69
N SER A 99 1.65 9.27 -10.30
CA SER A 99 2.91 9.99 -10.10
C SER A 99 3.39 10.59 -11.43
N PRO A 100 3.54 11.92 -11.55
CA PRO A 100 3.96 12.53 -12.81
C PRO A 100 5.46 12.36 -13.02
N VAL A 101 5.89 12.47 -14.28
CA VAL A 101 7.32 12.61 -14.61
C VAL A 101 7.79 13.99 -14.10
N PRO A 102 8.74 14.06 -13.15
CA PRO A 102 9.25 15.32 -12.67
C PRO A 102 10.09 15.98 -13.78
N LYS A 103 9.86 17.28 -14.02
CA LYS A 103 10.58 18.00 -15.08
C LYS A 103 12.07 18.13 -14.77
N LEU A 104 12.45 18.44 -13.52
CA LEU A 104 13.84 18.75 -13.15
C LEU A 104 14.45 19.73 -14.17
N CYS A 105 15.42 19.30 -14.97
CA CYS A 105 16.01 20.07 -16.08
C CYS A 105 15.73 19.43 -17.46
N LEU A 106 14.75 18.55 -17.59
CA LEU A 106 14.34 18.00 -18.89
C LEU A 106 13.65 19.06 -19.74
N ASN A 107 13.98 19.05 -21.04
CA ASN A 107 13.23 19.80 -22.05
C ASN A 107 11.95 19.02 -22.47
N ALA A 108 11.19 19.55 -23.42
CA ALA A 108 9.95 18.90 -23.86
C ALA A 108 10.19 17.50 -24.48
N GLU A 109 11.30 17.32 -25.19
CA GLU A 109 11.70 16.05 -25.77
C GLU A 109 12.09 15.03 -24.69
N GLY A 110 12.80 15.46 -23.65
CA GLY A 110 13.14 14.63 -22.49
C GLY A 110 11.92 14.14 -21.72
N VAL A 111 10.92 14.99 -21.51
CA VAL A 111 9.65 14.57 -20.89
C VAL A 111 8.93 13.54 -21.78
N ALA A 112 8.85 13.79 -23.08
CA ALA A 112 8.28 12.84 -24.05
C ALA A 112 9.03 11.49 -24.07
N ALA A 113 10.37 11.52 -24.02
CA ALA A 113 11.22 10.34 -23.96
C ALA A 113 10.94 9.52 -22.69
N ALA A 114 10.81 10.17 -21.53
CA ALA A 114 10.47 9.50 -20.28
C ALA A 114 9.12 8.76 -20.37
N HIS A 115 8.09 9.36 -20.96
CA HIS A 115 6.79 8.70 -21.19
C HIS A 115 6.93 7.46 -22.09
N LYS A 116 7.69 7.56 -23.19
CA LYS A 116 7.96 6.41 -24.08
C LYS A 116 8.71 5.28 -23.37
N ILE A 117 9.73 5.62 -22.58
CA ILE A 117 10.51 4.65 -21.81
C ILE A 117 9.62 3.92 -20.81
N ILE A 118 8.81 4.65 -20.03
CA ILE A 118 7.90 4.08 -19.02
C ILE A 118 6.87 3.14 -19.68
N ALA A 119 6.31 3.53 -20.84
CA ALA A 119 5.39 2.67 -21.59
C ALA A 119 6.08 1.38 -22.07
N CYS A 120 7.31 1.46 -22.55
CA CYS A 120 8.08 0.28 -22.95
C CYS A 120 8.39 -0.62 -21.74
N VAL A 121 8.75 -0.04 -20.58
CA VAL A 121 8.97 -0.78 -19.33
C VAL A 121 7.71 -1.55 -18.94
N ALA A 122 6.53 -0.93 -19.01
CA ALA A 122 5.26 -1.60 -18.71
C ALA A 122 5.03 -2.84 -19.58
N SER A 123 5.43 -2.79 -20.86
CA SER A 123 5.32 -3.95 -21.77
C SER A 123 6.29 -5.10 -21.46
N GLN A 124 7.44 -4.81 -20.82
CA GLN A 124 8.50 -5.78 -20.56
C GLN A 124 8.50 -6.31 -19.13
N PHE A 125 7.77 -5.68 -18.22
CA PHE A 125 7.69 -6.03 -16.81
C PHE A 125 6.23 -6.17 -16.34
N PRO A 126 5.50 -7.20 -16.81
CA PRO A 126 4.09 -7.42 -16.44
C PRO A 126 3.90 -7.69 -14.94
N ASP A 127 4.95 -8.13 -14.23
CA ASP A 127 4.91 -8.43 -12.80
C ASP A 127 4.89 -7.16 -11.91
N ILE A 128 5.16 -5.97 -12.47
CA ILE A 128 5.11 -4.72 -11.71
C ILE A 128 3.65 -4.35 -11.49
N SER A 129 3.20 -4.45 -10.24
CA SER A 129 1.86 -4.06 -9.82
C SER A 129 1.80 -2.65 -9.21
N TYR A 130 2.92 -2.13 -8.69
CA TYR A 130 2.96 -0.81 -8.07
C TYR A 130 4.39 -0.25 -7.97
N CYS A 131 4.68 0.87 -8.66
CA CYS A 131 5.98 1.52 -8.68
C CYS A 131 5.88 3.06 -8.90
N PRO A 132 5.38 3.82 -7.92
CA PRO A 132 5.22 5.28 -8.05
C PRO A 132 6.55 6.04 -8.18
N ALA A 133 7.68 5.42 -7.79
CA ALA A 133 9.01 6.01 -7.94
C ALA A 133 9.57 5.92 -9.37
N LEU A 134 9.01 5.08 -10.25
CA LEU A 134 9.54 4.86 -11.60
C LEU A 134 9.64 6.14 -12.44
N PRO A 135 8.62 7.01 -12.52
CA PRO A 135 8.69 8.23 -13.33
C PRO A 135 9.87 9.14 -12.93
N ALA A 136 10.13 9.25 -11.63
CA ALA A 136 11.22 10.06 -11.11
C ALA A 136 12.60 9.42 -11.36
N ALA A 137 12.71 8.10 -11.22
CA ALA A 137 13.93 7.37 -11.54
C ALA A 137 14.30 7.48 -13.03
N VAL A 138 13.30 7.34 -13.92
CA VAL A 138 13.46 7.50 -15.37
C VAL A 138 13.91 8.92 -15.69
N ALA A 139 13.20 9.94 -15.18
CA ALA A 139 13.56 11.33 -15.41
C ALA A 139 15.00 11.63 -14.97
N LEU A 140 15.40 11.18 -13.78
CA LEU A 140 16.74 11.42 -13.25
C LEU A 140 17.84 10.74 -14.08
N LEU A 141 17.65 9.49 -14.48
CA LEU A 141 18.64 8.77 -15.30
C LEU A 141 18.73 9.28 -16.74
N LEU A 142 17.63 9.82 -17.28
CA LEU A 142 17.61 10.39 -18.61
C LEU A 142 18.56 11.61 -18.73
N HIS A 143 18.80 12.35 -17.65
CA HIS A 143 19.79 13.45 -17.63
C HIS A 143 21.22 12.98 -17.87
N PHE A 144 21.50 11.69 -17.68
CA PHE A 144 22.83 11.08 -17.78
C PHE A 144 22.84 9.91 -18.77
N SER A 145 21.87 9.86 -19.68
CA SER A 145 21.75 8.85 -20.73
C SER A 145 21.97 9.48 -22.09
N ARG A 146 22.57 8.72 -23.00
CA ARG A 146 22.91 9.21 -24.35
C ARG A 146 21.67 9.28 -25.26
N ASP A 147 20.81 8.28 -25.15
CA ASP A 147 19.56 8.16 -25.88
C ASP A 147 18.49 7.46 -25.01
N GLU A 148 17.31 7.25 -25.58
CA GLU A 148 16.19 6.60 -24.87
C GLU A 148 16.47 5.13 -24.54
N ALA A 149 17.19 4.43 -25.42
CA ALA A 149 17.52 3.02 -25.29
C ALA A 149 18.52 2.78 -24.14
N ASP A 150 19.50 3.67 -24.02
CA ASP A 150 20.51 3.72 -22.97
C ASP A 150 19.88 4.03 -21.60
N CYS A 151 18.84 4.86 -21.55
CA CYS A 151 18.06 5.09 -20.33
C CYS A 151 17.16 3.89 -19.99
N PHE A 152 16.51 3.30 -20.98
CA PHE A 152 15.67 2.12 -20.83
C PHE A 152 16.47 0.94 -20.25
N GLU A 153 17.62 0.60 -20.82
CA GLU A 153 18.48 -0.47 -20.31
C GLU A 153 18.85 -0.24 -18.84
N LYS A 154 19.26 0.98 -18.47
CA LYS A 154 19.61 1.32 -17.09
C LYS A 154 18.44 1.07 -16.13
N ILE A 155 17.24 1.48 -16.50
CA ILE A 155 16.02 1.30 -15.71
C ILE A 155 15.65 -0.19 -15.60
N CYS A 156 15.71 -0.93 -16.70
CA CYS A 156 15.45 -2.37 -16.72
C CYS A 156 16.39 -3.13 -15.78
N ARG A 157 17.68 -2.77 -15.73
CA ARG A 157 18.64 -3.37 -14.78
C ARG A 157 18.37 -3.01 -13.33
N ILE A 158 17.94 -1.77 -13.04
CA ILE A 158 17.54 -1.37 -11.69
C ILE A 158 16.31 -2.16 -11.21
N LEU A 159 15.33 -2.37 -12.10
CA LEU A 159 14.13 -3.14 -11.82
C LEU A 159 14.41 -4.65 -11.72
N ALA A 160 15.27 -5.19 -12.59
CA ALA A 160 15.60 -6.62 -12.65
C ALA A 160 16.66 -7.08 -11.63
N CYS A 161 17.09 -6.20 -10.71
CA CYS A 161 18.08 -6.54 -9.70
C CYS A 161 17.59 -7.72 -8.85
N ASN A 162 18.33 -8.83 -8.89
CA ASN A 162 17.96 -10.08 -8.22
C ASN A 162 18.89 -10.43 -7.04
N GLU A 163 19.75 -9.51 -6.63
CA GLU A 163 20.65 -9.71 -5.50
C GLU A 163 19.84 -9.82 -4.19
N PRO A 164 19.98 -10.92 -3.41
CA PRO A 164 19.16 -11.16 -2.23
C PRO A 164 19.23 -10.01 -1.22
N GLY A 165 18.08 -9.41 -0.91
CA GLY A 165 17.99 -8.30 0.04
C GLY A 165 18.50 -6.96 -0.49
N ARG A 166 18.72 -6.83 -1.80
CA ARG A 166 19.08 -5.57 -2.48
C ARG A 166 18.01 -5.20 -3.52
N ARG A 167 16.80 -4.89 -3.06
CA ARG A 167 15.77 -4.22 -3.87
C ARG A 167 16.17 -2.76 -4.06
N LEU A 168 16.13 -2.26 -5.29
CA LEU A 168 16.47 -0.86 -5.62
C LEU A 168 15.23 0.03 -5.78
N LEU A 169 14.14 -0.53 -6.29
CA LEU A 169 12.82 0.11 -6.38
C LEU A 169 11.75 -0.89 -5.94
N ASP A 170 10.74 -0.39 -5.23
CA ASP A 170 9.55 -1.18 -4.88
C ASP A 170 8.69 -1.37 -6.13
N GLN A 171 8.24 -2.59 -6.39
CA GLN A 171 7.51 -2.98 -7.62
C GLN A 171 6.12 -3.58 -7.32
N THR A 172 5.79 -3.75 -6.05
CA THR A 172 4.49 -4.24 -5.59
C THR A 172 3.94 -3.32 -4.51
N PHE A 173 2.61 -3.31 -4.39
CA PHE A 173 1.96 -2.45 -3.40
C PHE A 173 2.38 -2.82 -1.97
N LEU A 174 2.43 -4.12 -1.67
CA LEU A 174 2.90 -4.61 -0.37
C LEU A 174 4.33 -4.14 -0.04
N ALA A 175 5.25 -4.18 -1.01
CA ALA A 175 6.63 -3.73 -0.79
C ALA A 175 6.69 -2.21 -0.54
N TYR A 176 5.92 -1.43 -1.30
CA TYR A 176 5.82 0.01 -1.13
C TYR A 176 5.20 0.40 0.22
N GLU A 177 4.08 -0.19 0.61
CA GLU A 177 3.43 0.10 1.90
C GLU A 177 4.34 -0.27 3.07
N SER A 178 4.98 -1.45 2.99
CA SER A 178 5.98 -1.85 3.97
C SER A 178 7.15 -0.86 4.06
N SER A 179 7.61 -0.31 2.93
CA SER A 179 8.70 0.67 2.92
C SER A 179 8.27 2.01 3.54
N CYS A 180 7.03 2.44 3.32
CA CYS A 180 6.44 3.62 3.96
C CYS A 180 6.31 3.46 5.48
N MET A 181 5.80 2.31 5.94
CA MET A 181 5.71 2.00 7.38
C MET A 181 7.11 1.95 8.01
N THR A 182 8.05 1.29 7.34
CA THR A 182 9.46 1.24 7.77
C THR A 182 10.06 2.63 7.90
N PHE A 183 9.77 3.54 6.96
CA PHE A 183 10.24 4.92 7.08
C PHE A 183 9.65 5.62 8.30
N GLY A 184 8.36 5.42 8.59
CA GLY A 184 7.72 5.95 9.80
C GLY A 184 8.40 5.49 11.09
N ASP A 185 8.69 4.19 11.20
CA ASP A 185 9.43 3.61 12.34
C ASP A 185 10.80 4.25 12.52
N LEU A 186 11.53 4.42 11.42
CA LEU A 186 12.85 5.04 11.41
C LEU A 186 12.77 6.56 11.71
N ALA A 187 11.74 7.26 11.24
CA ALA A 187 11.53 8.68 11.50
C ALA A 187 11.28 8.92 12.99
N ASN A 188 10.45 8.08 13.61
CA ASN A 188 10.21 8.10 15.05
C ASN A 188 11.51 7.86 15.85
N LYS A 189 12.31 6.85 15.46
CA LYS A 189 13.58 6.53 16.14
C LYS A 189 14.66 7.59 15.97
N TYR A 190 14.90 8.05 14.74
CA TYR A 190 16.08 8.87 14.42
C TYR A 190 15.79 10.38 14.34
N CYS A 191 14.52 10.76 14.23
CA CYS A 191 14.05 12.15 14.13
C CYS A 191 12.77 12.41 14.97
N PRO A 192 12.73 12.04 16.27
CA PRO A 192 11.50 12.03 17.07
C PRO A 192 10.80 13.39 17.14
N SER A 193 11.55 14.49 17.14
CA SER A 193 10.99 15.85 17.14
C SER A 193 10.27 16.21 15.84
N ALA A 194 10.70 15.66 14.70
CA ALA A 194 10.02 15.83 13.41
C ALA A 194 8.80 14.90 13.35
N HIS A 195 8.95 13.65 13.80
CA HIS A 195 7.86 12.67 13.87
C HIS A 195 6.70 13.18 14.73
N ARG A 196 6.96 13.68 15.94
CA ARG A 196 5.91 14.26 16.80
C ARG A 196 5.18 15.44 16.17
N LEU A 197 5.90 16.28 15.42
CA LEU A 197 5.30 17.39 14.69
C LEU A 197 4.37 16.88 13.59
N ILE A 198 4.80 15.87 12.82
CA ILE A 198 3.97 15.25 11.79
C ILE A 198 2.73 14.58 12.40
N VAL A 199 2.89 13.82 13.48
CA VAL A 199 1.78 13.17 14.20
C VAL A 199 0.76 14.19 14.71
N ALA A 200 1.23 15.32 15.27
CA ALA A 200 0.33 16.35 15.79
C ALA A 200 -0.34 17.20 14.70
N ALA A 201 0.32 17.40 13.54
CA ALA A 201 -0.19 18.22 12.45
C ALA A 201 -0.97 17.43 11.39
N ALA A 202 -0.76 16.12 11.29
CA ALA A 202 -1.51 15.27 10.38
C ALA A 202 -2.93 15.10 10.93
N SER A 203 -3.88 15.82 10.33
CA SER A 203 -5.26 15.88 10.81
C SER A 203 -6.02 14.55 10.74
N GLN A 204 -5.55 13.55 9.98
CA GLN A 204 -6.23 12.25 9.85
C GLN A 204 -5.30 11.04 9.63
N ASP A 205 -4.19 11.16 8.89
CA ASP A 205 -3.29 10.01 8.66
C ASP A 205 -1.80 10.39 8.46
N VAL A 206 -0.94 9.89 9.35
CA VAL A 206 0.52 10.05 9.26
C VAL A 206 1.09 9.25 8.09
N MET A 207 0.46 8.16 7.70
CA MET A 207 0.89 7.34 6.56
C MET A 207 0.71 8.06 5.24
N GLU A 208 -0.29 8.93 5.08
CA GLU A 208 -0.39 9.79 3.90
C GLU A 208 0.83 10.71 3.75
N VAL A 209 1.40 11.19 4.86
CA VAL A 209 2.63 11.99 4.84
C VAL A 209 3.82 11.11 4.47
N TYR A 210 3.99 9.97 5.14
CA TYR A 210 5.12 9.08 4.91
C TYR A 210 5.07 8.36 3.57
N SER A 211 3.91 8.23 2.92
CA SER A 211 3.79 7.69 1.56
C SER A 211 4.61 8.49 0.53
N ASP A 212 4.86 9.77 0.78
CA ASP A 212 5.67 10.63 -0.09
C ASP A 212 7.19 10.52 0.17
N TRP A 213 7.67 9.66 1.09
CA TRP A 213 9.10 9.67 1.49
C TRP A 213 10.10 9.45 0.35
N LEU A 214 9.79 8.54 -0.58
CA LEU A 214 10.59 8.33 -1.80
C LEU A 214 10.44 9.50 -2.78
N ARG A 215 9.24 10.09 -2.86
CA ARG A 215 8.98 11.26 -3.69
C ARG A 215 9.80 12.46 -3.22
N TRP A 216 9.98 12.65 -1.92
CA TRP A 216 10.84 13.70 -1.39
C TRP A 216 12.27 13.59 -1.91
N VAL A 217 12.77 12.36 -2.10
CA VAL A 217 14.15 12.09 -2.51
C VAL A 217 14.32 12.06 -4.03
N PHE A 218 13.49 11.32 -4.76
CA PHE A 218 13.64 11.16 -6.21
C PHE A 218 12.91 12.23 -7.03
N GLY A 219 11.78 12.75 -6.54
CA GLY A 219 10.89 13.62 -7.31
C GLY A 219 11.01 15.10 -6.96
N ASP A 220 11.03 15.42 -5.67
CA ASP A 220 10.93 16.81 -5.20
C ASP A 220 12.30 17.48 -4.98
N LEU A 221 13.40 16.73 -4.82
CA LEU A 221 14.74 17.34 -4.69
C LEU A 221 15.17 18.10 -5.97
N PRO A 222 15.88 19.24 -5.85
CA PRO A 222 16.57 19.85 -6.98
C PRO A 222 17.57 18.87 -7.61
N LEU A 223 17.81 19.02 -8.92
CA LEU A 223 18.67 18.08 -9.67
C LEU A 223 20.07 17.92 -9.07
N ALA A 224 20.69 18.99 -8.58
CA ALA A 224 21.99 18.94 -7.91
C ALA A 224 22.00 18.01 -6.69
N HIS A 225 20.95 18.07 -5.86
CA HIS A 225 20.78 17.20 -4.70
C HIS A 225 20.45 15.78 -5.14
N ALA A 226 19.49 15.62 -6.06
CA ALA A 226 19.08 14.30 -6.55
C ALA A 226 20.24 13.54 -7.21
N ALA A 227 21.08 14.21 -8.02
CA ALA A 227 22.27 13.62 -8.63
C ALA A 227 23.31 13.18 -7.59
N ARG A 228 23.55 13.99 -6.55
CA ARG A 228 24.45 13.60 -5.45
C ARG A 228 23.91 12.43 -4.65
N VAL A 229 22.59 12.34 -4.46
CA VAL A 229 21.95 11.16 -3.84
C VAL A 229 22.07 9.94 -4.74
N LEU A 230 21.90 10.09 -6.05
CA LEU A 230 22.06 9.00 -7.03
C LEU A 230 23.49 8.45 -7.05
N ASP A 231 24.51 9.33 -6.95
CA ASP A 231 25.92 8.95 -6.86
C ASP A 231 26.17 7.92 -5.75
N VAL A 232 25.65 8.19 -4.55
CA VAL A 232 25.82 7.28 -3.39
C VAL A 232 24.81 6.13 -3.39
N PHE A 233 23.61 6.31 -3.94
CA PHE A 233 22.60 5.25 -4.04
C PHE A 233 23.05 4.10 -4.95
N LEU A 234 23.68 4.39 -6.09
CA LEU A 234 24.16 3.33 -7.00
C LEU A 234 25.27 2.48 -6.36
N VAL A 235 26.08 3.07 -5.48
CA VAL A 235 27.18 2.39 -4.79
C VAL A 235 26.70 1.66 -3.51
N GLU A 236 25.88 2.32 -2.69
CA GLU A 236 25.49 1.82 -1.36
C GLU A 236 24.07 1.27 -1.26
N GLY A 237 23.27 1.40 -2.32
CA GLY A 237 21.92 0.86 -2.45
C GLY A 237 20.86 1.60 -1.62
N TYR A 238 19.69 0.95 -1.55
CA TYR A 238 18.43 1.48 -1.04
C TYR A 238 18.49 2.10 0.38
N LYS A 239 19.42 1.64 1.23
CA LYS A 239 19.66 2.20 2.57
C LYS A 239 19.92 3.72 2.53
N VAL A 240 20.55 4.21 1.46
CA VAL A 240 20.84 5.64 1.28
C VAL A 240 19.57 6.48 1.26
N LEU A 241 18.51 6.00 0.61
CA LEU A 241 17.28 6.77 0.43
C LEU A 241 16.63 7.08 1.78
N PHE A 242 16.56 6.09 2.67
CA PHE A 242 16.07 6.30 4.04
C PHE A 242 16.93 7.33 4.81
N ARG A 243 18.26 7.25 4.70
CA ARG A 243 19.16 8.21 5.37
C ARG A 243 18.91 9.64 4.90
N VAL A 244 18.74 9.83 3.60
CA VAL A 244 18.48 11.13 2.99
C VAL A 244 17.10 11.65 3.42
N ALA A 245 16.05 10.82 3.35
CA ALA A 245 14.72 11.19 3.80
C ALA A 245 14.68 11.58 5.30
N LEU A 246 15.41 10.86 6.16
CA LEU A 246 15.57 11.24 7.57
C LEU A 246 16.33 12.56 7.73
N ALA A 247 17.39 12.79 6.94
CA ALA A 247 18.11 14.06 6.96
C ALA A 247 17.22 15.24 6.51
N LEU A 248 16.37 15.04 5.49
CA LEU A 248 15.37 16.01 5.07
C LEU A 248 14.43 16.38 6.22
N LEU A 249 13.89 15.40 6.94
CA LEU A 249 13.05 15.67 8.12
C LEU A 249 13.78 16.44 9.23
N LYS A 250 15.08 16.17 9.43
CA LYS A 250 15.90 16.94 10.40
C LYS A 250 16.07 18.40 10.00
N PHE A 251 16.30 18.67 8.72
CA PHE A 251 16.40 20.05 8.23
C PHE A 251 15.04 20.75 8.22
N PHE A 252 14.00 20.07 7.74
CA PHE A 252 12.63 20.57 7.77
C PHE A 252 12.23 21.00 9.18
N ARG A 253 12.44 20.14 10.19
CA ARG A 253 12.12 20.47 11.59
C ARG A 253 12.94 21.64 12.14
N ARG A 254 14.16 21.85 11.64
CA ARG A 254 15.00 23.00 12.02
C ARG A 254 14.46 24.31 11.43
N VAL A 255 13.95 24.26 10.19
CA VAL A 255 13.38 25.43 9.51
C VAL A 255 11.98 25.75 10.04
N ARG A 256 11.11 24.74 10.17
CA ARG A 256 9.80 24.86 10.81
C ARG A 256 9.96 24.96 12.33
N SER A 257 10.24 26.17 12.80
CA SER A 257 10.31 26.53 14.21
C SER A 257 8.95 27.04 14.68
N GLY A 258 8.19 26.20 15.39
CA GLY A 258 6.87 26.55 15.94
C GLY A 258 6.23 25.39 16.71
N PRO A 259 5.22 25.65 17.56
CA PRO A 259 4.49 24.59 18.26
C PRO A 259 3.65 23.75 17.27
N PRO A 260 3.25 22.51 17.65
CA PRO A 260 2.58 21.58 16.73
C PRO A 260 1.11 21.89 16.41
N GLN A 261 0.54 22.95 17.01
CA GLN A 261 -0.90 23.19 17.11
C GLN A 261 -1.54 23.93 15.91
N GLU A 262 -0.76 24.39 14.93
CA GLU A 262 -1.34 24.93 13.70
C GLU A 262 -1.68 23.77 12.75
N ALA A 263 -2.98 23.44 12.65
CA ALA A 263 -3.51 22.55 11.64
C ALA A 263 -3.16 23.12 10.25
N GLY A 264 -2.20 22.49 9.59
CA GLY A 264 -1.67 22.90 8.29
C GLY A 264 -1.34 21.69 7.43
N ASP A 265 -1.26 21.88 6.12
CA ASP A 265 -0.88 20.83 5.16
C ASP A 265 0.61 20.46 5.32
N ILE A 266 0.92 19.72 6.39
CA ILE A 266 2.28 19.27 6.72
C ILE A 266 2.91 18.49 5.56
N ARG A 267 2.09 17.71 4.83
CA ARG A 267 2.52 16.95 3.66
C ARG A 267 2.97 17.91 2.55
N GLY A 268 2.15 18.90 2.22
CA GLY A 268 2.48 19.96 1.26
C GLY A 268 3.71 20.77 1.66
N GLU A 269 3.83 21.12 2.93
CA GLU A 269 4.98 21.87 3.46
C GLU A 269 6.30 21.10 3.37
N ILE A 270 6.32 19.80 3.70
CA ILE A 270 7.53 18.98 3.56
C ILE A 270 7.93 18.89 2.08
N ARG A 271 6.96 18.72 1.17
CA ARG A 271 7.25 18.72 -0.27
C ARG A 271 7.78 20.06 -0.76
N ALA A 272 7.18 21.17 -0.33
CA ALA A 272 7.64 22.52 -0.66
C ALA A 272 9.08 22.76 -0.14
N PHE A 273 9.37 22.31 1.09
CA PHE A 273 10.70 22.36 1.65
C PHE A 273 11.71 21.52 0.85
N ALA A 274 11.35 20.28 0.48
CA ALA A 274 12.21 19.43 -0.33
C ALA A 274 12.57 20.07 -1.69
N ARG A 275 11.60 20.71 -2.36
CA ARG A 275 11.82 21.48 -3.60
C ARG A 275 12.67 22.72 -3.39
N GLY A 276 12.47 23.42 -2.28
CA GLY A 276 13.18 24.66 -1.94
C GLY A 276 14.52 24.47 -1.22
N ILE A 277 14.94 23.24 -0.93
CA ILE A 277 16.06 22.96 -0.02
C ILE A 277 17.38 23.61 -0.46
N GLY A 278 17.59 23.78 -1.77
CA GLY A 278 18.79 24.41 -2.33
C GLY A 278 19.04 25.84 -1.84
N SER A 279 18.01 26.54 -1.35
CA SER A 279 18.14 27.87 -0.76
C SER A 279 18.86 27.88 0.61
N CYS A 280 18.91 26.76 1.31
CA CYS A 280 19.40 26.70 2.69
C CYS A 280 20.38 25.56 2.99
N VAL A 281 20.39 24.49 2.20
CA VAL A 281 21.25 23.31 2.42
C VAL A 281 21.87 22.89 1.09
N SER A 282 23.20 22.83 1.04
CA SER A 282 23.93 22.32 -0.13
C SER A 282 23.80 20.79 -0.24
N PRO A 283 24.01 20.19 -1.43
CA PRO A 283 23.99 18.74 -1.60
C PRO A 283 24.92 18.00 -0.64
N ASP A 284 26.14 18.51 -0.42
CA ASP A 284 27.11 17.87 0.48
C ASP A 284 26.67 17.95 1.94
N LYS A 285 26.12 19.09 2.39
CA LYS A 285 25.56 19.23 3.74
C LYS A 285 24.39 18.26 3.99
N LEU A 286 23.57 18.01 2.96
CA LEU A 286 22.50 17.01 3.05
C LEU A 286 23.07 15.60 3.25
N LEU A 287 24.06 15.21 2.44
CA LEU A 287 24.71 13.90 2.55
C LEU A 287 25.49 13.74 3.85
N GLU A 288 26.25 14.75 4.29
CA GLU A 288 26.93 14.77 5.60
C GLU A 288 25.94 14.47 6.72
N LYS A 289 24.77 15.14 6.71
CA LYS A 289 23.72 14.91 7.71
C LYS A 289 23.12 13.51 7.62
N ALA A 290 22.92 12.98 6.41
CA ALA A 290 22.40 11.63 6.16
C ALA A 290 23.36 10.54 6.64
N PHE A 291 24.66 10.70 6.41
CA PHE A 291 25.69 9.73 6.81
C PHE A 291 26.09 9.86 8.29
N ALA A 292 25.86 11.01 8.93
CA ALA A 292 26.02 11.19 10.37
C ALA A 292 25.03 10.38 11.23
N ILE A 293 23.97 9.82 10.65
CA ILE A 293 23.03 8.93 11.35
C ILE A 293 23.76 7.62 11.73
N ARG A 294 24.04 7.47 13.04
CA ARG A 294 24.73 6.30 13.62
C ARG A 294 23.80 5.11 13.76
N LEU A 295 24.38 3.91 13.89
CA LEU A 295 23.68 2.63 14.15
C LEU A 295 22.60 2.23 13.12
N PHE A 296 22.58 2.88 11.97
CA PHE A 296 21.62 2.65 10.90
C PHE A 296 22.10 1.54 9.95
N SER A 297 21.52 0.34 10.10
CA SER A 297 21.98 -0.89 9.45
C SER A 297 21.01 -1.43 8.39
N ARG A 298 21.53 -2.18 7.40
CA ARG A 298 20.67 -2.90 6.42
C ARG A 298 19.81 -3.97 7.08
N LYS A 299 20.35 -4.62 8.14
CA LYS A 299 19.66 -5.65 8.90
C LYS A 299 18.41 -5.08 9.58
N GLU A 300 18.52 -3.90 10.20
CA GLU A 300 17.39 -3.20 10.82
C GLU A 300 16.28 -2.91 9.80
N ILE A 301 16.61 -2.30 8.66
CA ILE A 301 15.65 -2.02 7.58
C ILE A 301 14.98 -3.32 7.12
N ARG A 302 15.76 -4.37 6.86
CA ARG A 302 15.22 -5.65 6.39
C ARG A 302 14.26 -6.27 7.41
N LEU A 303 14.60 -6.22 8.70
CA LEU A 303 13.74 -6.76 9.76
C LEU A 303 12.45 -5.96 9.91
N LEU A 304 12.53 -4.63 9.84
CA LEU A 304 11.34 -3.76 9.85
C LEU A 304 10.45 -4.03 8.63
N GLN A 305 11.03 -4.08 7.43
CA GLN A 305 10.30 -4.40 6.21
C GLN A 305 9.63 -5.78 6.27
N LEU A 306 10.33 -6.80 6.77
CA LEU A 306 9.75 -8.14 6.92
C LEU A 306 8.62 -8.15 7.96
N ALA A 307 8.79 -7.44 9.07
CA ALA A 307 7.75 -7.33 10.10
C ALA A 307 6.52 -6.57 9.59
N ASN A 308 6.73 -5.50 8.82
CA ASN A 308 5.67 -4.67 8.24
C ASN A 308 4.97 -5.39 7.08
N GLU A 309 5.69 -6.08 6.19
CA GLU A 309 5.11 -6.96 5.16
C GLU A 309 4.24 -8.04 5.79
N LYS A 310 4.77 -8.76 6.81
CA LYS A 310 4.00 -9.79 7.52
C LYS A 310 2.76 -9.19 8.20
N SER A 311 2.90 -8.01 8.80
CA SER A 311 1.76 -7.32 9.40
C SER A 311 0.70 -6.99 8.36
N LEU A 312 1.08 -6.42 7.21
CA LEU A 312 0.17 -6.07 6.12
C LEU A 312 -0.53 -7.30 5.53
N GLN A 313 0.21 -8.39 5.32
CA GLN A 313 -0.36 -9.68 4.91
C GLN A 313 -1.36 -10.22 5.94
N GLN A 314 -1.03 -10.14 7.23
CA GLN A 314 -1.96 -10.45 8.32
C GLN A 314 -3.13 -9.46 8.40
N LYS A 315 -3.09 -8.32 7.71
CA LYS A 315 -4.21 -7.39 7.56
C LYS A 315 -5.01 -7.59 6.27
N GLY A 316 -4.64 -8.58 5.43
CA GLY A 316 -5.21 -8.76 4.09
C GLY A 316 -4.76 -7.71 3.07
N ILE A 317 -3.87 -6.78 3.45
CA ILE A 317 -3.38 -5.70 2.60
C ILE A 317 -2.19 -6.23 1.79
N THR A 318 -2.46 -6.75 0.61
CA THR A 318 -1.41 -7.33 -0.27
C THR A 318 -1.32 -6.66 -1.64
N VAL A 319 -2.42 -6.06 -2.12
CA VAL A 319 -2.52 -5.44 -3.45
C VAL A 319 -3.34 -4.15 -3.36
N LYS A 320 -3.01 -3.14 -4.17
CA LYS A 320 -3.86 -1.96 -4.37
C LYS A 320 -4.89 -2.28 -5.45
N GLN A 321 -6.11 -2.61 -5.05
CA GLN A 321 -7.21 -2.75 -6.00
C GLN A 321 -7.79 -1.37 -6.30
N LYS A 322 -7.44 -0.82 -7.46
CA LYS A 322 -8.16 0.32 -8.02
C LYS A 322 -9.31 -0.26 -8.81
N ARG A 323 -10.49 -0.38 -8.18
CA ARG A 323 -11.69 -0.92 -8.84
C ARG A 323 -11.98 -0.09 -10.09
N GLN A 324 -11.70 -0.64 -11.26
CA GLN A 324 -12.31 -0.12 -12.49
C GLN A 324 -13.80 -0.44 -12.39
N ASN A 325 -14.66 0.47 -12.82
CA ASN A 325 -16.08 0.18 -12.99
C ASN A 325 -16.22 -0.82 -14.14
N VAL A 326 -15.96 -2.10 -13.85
CA VAL A 326 -16.30 -3.20 -14.74
C VAL A 326 -17.81 -3.09 -14.98
N HIS A 327 -18.25 -3.20 -16.24
CA HIS A 327 -19.68 -3.29 -16.56
C HIS A 327 -20.27 -4.43 -15.71
N LEU A 328 -21.00 -4.07 -14.65
CA LEU A 328 -21.50 -5.02 -13.66
C LEU A 328 -22.40 -6.03 -14.37
N ALA A 329 -22.10 -7.32 -14.20
CA ALA A 329 -22.74 -8.39 -14.94
C ALA A 329 -24.26 -8.45 -14.75
N VAL A 330 -24.80 -7.97 -13.62
CA VAL A 330 -26.24 -8.07 -13.30
C VAL A 330 -27.11 -7.47 -14.41
N ASN A 331 -27.68 -8.35 -15.22
CA ASN A 331 -28.60 -7.96 -16.29
C ASN A 331 -29.98 -7.67 -15.67
N PRO A 332 -30.48 -6.42 -15.75
CA PRO A 332 -31.74 -6.04 -15.15
C PRO A 332 -32.96 -6.74 -15.76
N GLU A 333 -32.85 -7.30 -16.97
CA GLU A 333 -33.96 -8.00 -17.63
C GLU A 333 -34.09 -9.46 -17.16
N THR A 334 -33.00 -10.08 -16.73
CA THR A 334 -32.99 -11.50 -16.32
C THR A 334 -32.88 -11.69 -14.81
N PHE A 335 -32.54 -10.63 -14.07
CA PHE A 335 -32.42 -10.68 -12.62
C PHE A 335 -33.78 -10.52 -11.93
N SER A 336 -34.11 -11.45 -11.02
CA SER A 336 -35.31 -11.40 -10.18
C SER A 336 -34.96 -11.87 -8.77
N SER A 337 -35.24 -11.05 -7.77
CA SER A 337 -35.12 -11.36 -6.34
C SER A 337 -36.34 -10.82 -5.62
N GLU A 338 -36.80 -11.52 -4.58
CA GLU A 338 -37.88 -11.05 -3.72
C GLU A 338 -37.37 -10.15 -2.60
N ILE A 339 -36.05 -10.09 -2.37
CA ILE A 339 -35.40 -9.28 -1.32
C ILE A 339 -34.88 -7.94 -1.86
N VAL A 340 -34.18 -7.95 -3.01
CA VAL A 340 -33.51 -6.77 -3.57
C VAL A 340 -33.90 -6.51 -5.02
N SER A 341 -33.91 -5.23 -5.41
CA SER A 341 -34.04 -4.82 -6.81
C SER A 341 -32.74 -5.07 -7.59
N ALA A 342 -32.82 -5.11 -8.93
CA ALA A 342 -31.63 -5.19 -9.80
C ALA A 342 -30.63 -4.03 -9.59
N LYS A 343 -31.09 -2.89 -9.07
CA LYS A 343 -30.20 -1.78 -8.70
C LYS A 343 -29.44 -2.10 -7.41
N GLU A 344 -30.15 -2.46 -6.35
CA GLU A 344 -29.55 -2.83 -5.07
C GLU A 344 -28.60 -4.03 -5.24
N MET A 345 -28.96 -5.02 -6.04
CA MET A 345 -28.07 -6.14 -6.37
C MET A 345 -26.79 -5.65 -7.07
N ARG A 346 -26.87 -4.70 -8.00
CA ARG A 346 -25.67 -4.10 -8.63
C ARG A 346 -24.80 -3.37 -7.61
N ASP A 347 -25.41 -2.64 -6.68
CA ASP A 347 -24.68 -1.93 -5.62
C ASP A 347 -23.91 -2.94 -4.73
N ILE A 348 -24.51 -4.09 -4.41
CA ILE A 348 -23.84 -5.19 -3.69
C ILE A 348 -22.77 -5.86 -4.57
N TRP A 349 -23.06 -6.10 -5.85
CA TRP A 349 -22.13 -6.74 -6.79
C TRP A 349 -20.86 -5.89 -6.98
N ALA A 350 -20.98 -4.57 -6.88
CA ALA A 350 -19.84 -3.67 -6.87
C ALA A 350 -18.92 -3.86 -5.65
N TRP A 351 -19.38 -4.53 -4.58
CA TRP A 351 -18.56 -4.87 -3.41
C TRP A 351 -17.81 -6.19 -3.53
N VAL A 352 -18.22 -7.08 -4.42
CA VAL A 352 -17.60 -8.39 -4.67
C VAL A 352 -16.18 -8.23 -5.24
N PRO A 353 -15.24 -9.16 -4.96
CA PRO A 353 -13.93 -9.18 -5.59
C PRO A 353 -14.00 -9.19 -7.13
N GLU A 354 -13.13 -8.42 -7.78
CA GLU A 354 -13.15 -8.17 -9.23
C GLU A 354 -13.10 -9.44 -10.08
N ARG A 355 -12.43 -10.49 -9.60
CA ARG A 355 -12.37 -11.79 -10.29
C ARG A 355 -13.73 -12.44 -10.52
N PHE A 356 -14.76 -12.03 -9.78
CA PHE A 356 -16.14 -12.49 -9.92
C PHE A 356 -17.09 -11.41 -10.48
N ALA A 357 -16.58 -10.22 -10.81
CA ALA A 357 -17.42 -9.09 -11.23
C ALA A 357 -18.14 -9.33 -12.57
N LEU A 358 -17.62 -10.25 -13.39
CA LEU A 358 -18.22 -10.68 -14.66
C LEU A 358 -19.17 -11.89 -14.52
N CYS A 359 -19.20 -12.54 -13.36
CA CYS A 359 -20.12 -13.65 -13.10
C CYS A 359 -21.54 -13.11 -12.91
N GLN A 360 -22.52 -13.83 -13.43
CA GLN A 360 -23.94 -13.54 -13.23
C GLN A 360 -24.41 -14.07 -11.87
N PRO A 361 -25.29 -13.35 -11.16
CA PRO A 361 -25.95 -13.88 -9.97
C PRO A 361 -26.85 -15.07 -10.35
N HIS A 362 -26.61 -16.21 -9.71
CA HIS A 362 -27.42 -17.42 -9.86
C HIS A 362 -28.08 -17.78 -8.53
N LEU A 363 -29.41 -17.84 -8.45
CA LEU A 363 -30.11 -18.17 -7.22
C LEU A 363 -29.91 -19.65 -6.89
N LEU A 364 -29.20 -19.94 -5.80
CA LEU A 364 -28.94 -21.30 -5.31
C LEU A 364 -30.05 -21.76 -4.37
N PHE A 365 -30.48 -20.86 -3.48
CA PHE A 365 -31.42 -21.21 -2.42
C PHE A 365 -32.31 -20.02 -2.06
N THR A 366 -33.62 -20.24 -1.93
CA THR A 366 -34.55 -19.32 -1.27
C THR A 366 -35.46 -20.07 -0.30
N THR A 367 -35.77 -19.50 0.86
CA THR A 367 -36.72 -20.11 1.81
C THR A 367 -38.17 -20.12 1.27
N ALA A 368 -38.51 -19.27 0.30
CA ALA A 368 -39.84 -19.29 -0.34
C ALA A 368 -40.10 -20.57 -1.15
N GLU A 369 -39.08 -21.07 -1.87
CA GLU A 369 -39.22 -22.24 -2.75
C GLU A 369 -38.73 -23.53 -2.07
N HIS A 370 -37.61 -23.46 -1.35
CA HIS A 370 -36.96 -24.64 -0.80
C HIS A 370 -37.36 -24.94 0.64
N GLY A 371 -38.07 -24.02 1.30
CA GLY A 371 -38.48 -24.11 2.70
C GLY A 371 -37.36 -23.78 3.68
N CYS A 372 -37.70 -23.72 4.96
CA CYS A 372 -36.79 -23.27 6.01
C CYS A 372 -36.07 -24.45 6.68
N SER A 373 -35.09 -25.03 5.97
CA SER A 373 -34.28 -26.15 6.49
C SER A 373 -32.80 -25.95 6.18
N LEU A 374 -31.98 -25.89 7.23
CA LEU A 374 -30.53 -25.73 7.10
C LEU A 374 -29.85 -26.88 6.34
N ASN A 375 -30.39 -28.11 6.41
CA ASN A 375 -29.90 -29.21 5.58
C ASN A 375 -30.15 -28.99 4.08
N ARG A 376 -31.32 -28.43 3.72
CA ARG A 376 -31.61 -28.06 2.33
C ARG A 376 -30.74 -26.89 1.88
N PHE A 377 -30.50 -25.91 2.75
CA PHE A 377 -29.54 -24.84 2.46
C PHE A 377 -28.19 -25.41 2.05
N TYR A 378 -27.61 -26.32 2.84
CA TYR A 378 -26.30 -26.89 2.52
C TYR A 378 -26.32 -27.70 1.22
N SER A 379 -27.37 -28.49 0.97
CA SER A 379 -27.43 -29.31 -0.26
C SER A 379 -27.48 -28.49 -1.55
N HIS A 380 -27.92 -27.23 -1.49
CA HIS A 380 -27.96 -26.33 -2.65
C HIS A 380 -26.71 -25.43 -2.73
N CYS A 381 -26.08 -25.11 -1.60
CA CYS A 381 -24.96 -24.16 -1.57
C CYS A 381 -23.58 -24.81 -1.60
N GLU A 382 -23.44 -26.08 -1.22
CA GLU A 382 -22.17 -26.81 -1.36
C GLU A 382 -21.76 -26.96 -2.83
N GLY A 383 -20.46 -26.90 -3.11
CA GLY A 383 -19.92 -26.91 -4.47
C GLY A 383 -19.91 -25.53 -5.14
N HIS A 384 -20.41 -24.50 -4.46
CA HIS A 384 -20.44 -23.13 -4.96
C HIS A 384 -19.56 -22.23 -4.09
N GLU A 385 -18.53 -21.66 -4.70
CA GLU A 385 -17.63 -20.70 -4.07
C GLU A 385 -17.35 -19.54 -5.04
N PRO A 386 -17.56 -18.28 -4.63
CA PRO A 386 -18.10 -17.79 -3.36
C PRO A 386 -19.64 -17.84 -3.33
N THR A 387 -20.26 -17.43 -2.22
CA THR A 387 -21.72 -17.23 -2.10
C THR A 387 -22.07 -15.87 -1.51
N LEU A 388 -23.24 -15.34 -1.89
CA LEU A 388 -23.83 -14.12 -1.34
C LEU A 388 -25.14 -14.46 -0.63
N LEU A 389 -25.21 -14.18 0.67
CA LEU A 389 -26.38 -14.39 1.52
C LEU A 389 -27.16 -13.07 1.66
N LEU A 390 -28.46 -13.13 1.41
CA LEU A 390 -29.40 -12.02 1.60
C LEU A 390 -30.53 -12.42 2.55
N ILE A 391 -30.89 -11.51 3.45
CA ILE A 391 -31.96 -11.71 4.43
C ILE A 391 -32.87 -10.49 4.42
N ARG A 392 -34.18 -10.76 4.37
CA ARG A 392 -35.24 -9.80 4.67
C ARG A 392 -35.89 -10.18 5.99
N THR A 393 -35.94 -9.25 6.94
CA THR A 393 -36.65 -9.44 8.21
C THR A 393 -38.15 -9.22 8.04
N THR A 394 -38.96 -9.69 8.99
CA THR A 394 -40.41 -9.40 9.04
C THR A 394 -40.73 -7.91 9.20
N ASP A 395 -39.78 -7.14 9.74
CA ASP A 395 -39.88 -5.69 9.92
C ASP A 395 -39.43 -4.90 8.67
N GLY A 396 -39.06 -5.61 7.59
CA GLY A 396 -38.68 -5.01 6.30
C GLY A 396 -37.23 -4.53 6.20
N GLU A 397 -36.39 -4.81 7.22
CA GLU A 397 -34.95 -4.56 7.16
C GLU A 397 -34.27 -5.59 6.25
N VAL A 398 -33.17 -5.19 5.62
CA VAL A 398 -32.43 -6.06 4.69
C VAL A 398 -30.95 -6.02 5.02
N CYS A 399 -30.37 -7.19 5.25
CA CYS A 399 -28.95 -7.38 5.57
C CYS A 399 -28.41 -8.66 4.92
N GLY A 400 -27.10 -8.86 4.96
CA GLY A 400 -26.49 -10.01 4.31
C GLY A 400 -24.99 -10.12 4.51
N ALA A 401 -24.40 -11.09 3.81
CA ALA A 401 -22.97 -11.36 3.84
C ALA A 401 -22.47 -11.92 2.52
N TYR A 402 -21.26 -11.51 2.12
CA TYR A 402 -20.48 -12.19 1.09
C TYR A 402 -19.52 -13.17 1.76
N LEU A 403 -19.49 -14.39 1.25
CA LEU A 403 -18.83 -15.54 1.87
C LEU A 403 -17.86 -16.16 0.88
N SER A 404 -16.58 -16.10 1.24
CA SER A 404 -15.47 -16.34 0.31
C SER A 404 -15.18 -17.81 -0.01
N THR A 405 -15.77 -18.75 0.73
CA THR A 405 -15.35 -20.16 0.75
C THR A 405 -16.54 -21.09 0.75
N ASP A 406 -16.39 -22.25 0.10
CA ASP A 406 -17.42 -23.30 0.01
C ASP A 406 -17.90 -23.75 1.41
N TRP A 407 -19.21 -23.99 1.52
CA TRP A 407 -19.87 -24.54 2.71
C TRP A 407 -19.49 -25.99 3.03
N GLU A 408 -18.84 -26.71 2.11
CA GLU A 408 -18.28 -28.05 2.38
C GLU A 408 -17.20 -28.02 3.47
N GLU A 409 -16.43 -26.92 3.59
CA GLU A 409 -15.36 -26.78 4.59
C GLU A 409 -15.85 -26.91 6.04
N ARG A 410 -17.15 -26.70 6.31
CA ARG A 410 -17.74 -26.94 7.63
C ARG A 410 -17.53 -28.37 8.14
N ARG A 411 -17.38 -29.35 7.24
CA ARG A 411 -17.18 -30.77 7.59
C ARG A 411 -15.77 -31.04 8.10
N ARG A 412 -14.81 -30.17 7.81
CA ARG A 412 -13.38 -30.35 8.16
C ARG A 412 -13.13 -30.42 9.66
N GLY A 413 -14.01 -29.81 10.47
CA GLY A 413 -13.96 -29.82 11.93
C GLY A 413 -14.41 -31.13 12.60
N GLY A 414 -14.75 -32.19 11.84
CA GLY A 414 -15.12 -33.48 12.42
C GLY A 414 -16.37 -33.44 13.31
N GLY A 415 -17.34 -32.59 12.96
CA GLY A 415 -18.58 -32.38 13.72
C GLY A 415 -18.50 -31.31 14.81
N LYS A 416 -17.32 -30.73 15.08
CA LYS A 416 -17.20 -29.53 15.91
C LYS A 416 -17.35 -28.27 15.07
N LEU A 417 -18.05 -27.27 15.60
CA LEU A 417 -18.15 -25.96 14.98
C LEU A 417 -16.74 -25.37 14.81
N SER A 418 -16.35 -25.12 13.57
CA SER A 418 -15.06 -24.55 13.22
C SER A 418 -15.26 -23.42 12.21
N PHE A 419 -14.53 -22.34 12.40
CA PHE A 419 -14.57 -21.21 11.50
C PHE A 419 -13.61 -21.42 10.32
N PHE A 420 -14.09 -21.03 9.14
CA PHE A 420 -13.38 -21.03 7.87
C PHE A 420 -13.68 -19.73 7.12
N GLY A 421 -13.21 -19.60 5.88
CA GLY A 421 -13.29 -18.36 5.11
C GLY A 421 -11.97 -17.59 5.07
N THR A 422 -11.94 -16.55 4.25
CA THR A 422 -10.79 -15.64 4.09
C THR A 422 -11.15 -14.22 4.52
N GLY A 423 -10.16 -13.33 4.55
CA GLY A 423 -10.37 -11.91 4.80
C GLY A 423 -11.20 -11.17 3.73
N GLU A 424 -11.65 -11.86 2.67
CA GLU A 424 -12.54 -11.29 1.66
C GLU A 424 -14.01 -11.37 2.05
N CYS A 425 -14.37 -12.10 3.10
CA CYS A 425 -15.72 -12.06 3.66
C CYS A 425 -16.06 -10.64 4.12
N PHE A 426 -17.31 -10.22 3.93
CA PHE A 426 -17.83 -8.98 4.48
C PHE A 426 -19.32 -9.14 4.80
N VAL A 427 -19.80 -8.37 5.76
CA VAL A 427 -21.23 -8.28 6.09
C VAL A 427 -21.75 -6.89 5.74
N PHE A 428 -23.05 -6.76 5.53
CA PHE A 428 -23.65 -5.49 5.15
C PHE A 428 -25.09 -5.36 5.62
N ARG A 429 -25.53 -4.11 5.73
CA ARG A 429 -26.94 -3.70 5.82
C ARG A 429 -27.29 -2.91 4.56
N LEU A 430 -28.52 -3.06 4.07
CA LEU A 430 -29.06 -2.31 2.92
C LEU A 430 -30.21 -1.38 3.32
N LYS A 431 -31.04 -1.82 4.27
CA LYS A 431 -32.20 -1.07 4.78
C LYS A 431 -32.17 -1.09 6.31
N PRO A 432 -32.34 0.07 6.99
CA PRO A 432 -32.73 1.37 6.45
C PRO A 432 -31.60 2.15 5.74
N GLU A 433 -30.34 1.90 6.11
CA GLU A 433 -29.16 2.54 5.51
C GLU A 433 -28.24 1.49 4.89
N MET A 434 -27.59 1.86 3.79
CA MET A 434 -26.65 0.99 3.08
C MET A 434 -25.25 1.16 3.64
N GLU A 435 -24.72 0.13 4.30
CA GLU A 435 -23.37 0.13 4.90
C GLU A 435 -22.72 -1.25 4.77
N ARG A 436 -21.43 -1.24 4.43
CA ARG A 436 -20.59 -2.44 4.29
C ARG A 436 -19.55 -2.49 5.40
N TYR A 437 -19.43 -3.64 6.05
CA TYR A 437 -18.40 -3.92 7.06
C TYR A 437 -17.48 -5.03 6.54
N GLU A 438 -16.28 -4.63 6.17
CA GLU A 438 -15.20 -5.55 5.80
C GLU A 438 -14.43 -6.00 7.03
N TRP A 439 -13.57 -7.02 6.88
CA TRP A 439 -12.77 -7.51 7.98
C TRP A 439 -11.86 -6.42 8.57
N VAL A 440 -12.03 -6.13 9.88
CA VAL A 440 -11.34 -5.01 10.54
C VAL A 440 -10.05 -5.50 11.18
N VAL A 441 -8.93 -5.03 10.63
CA VAL A 441 -7.63 -5.18 11.30
C VAL A 441 -7.23 -3.87 11.97
N ILE A 442 -7.86 -3.67 13.13
CA ILE A 442 -7.61 -2.63 14.13
C ILE A 442 -8.10 -1.24 13.72
N ARG A 443 -9.22 -0.79 14.32
CA ARG A 443 -9.48 0.64 14.56
C ARG A 443 -8.62 1.14 15.72
N HIS A 444 -8.12 2.37 15.58
CA HIS A 444 -7.32 3.09 16.57
C HIS A 444 -8.10 3.27 17.91
N PRO A 445 -7.47 3.22 19.11
CA PRO A 445 -8.15 3.26 20.41
C PRO A 445 -8.91 4.56 20.76
N GLU A 446 -8.99 5.54 19.86
CA GLU A 446 -9.54 6.87 20.18
C GLU A 446 -11.03 7.03 19.83
N LEU A 447 -11.62 6.13 19.05
CA LEU A 447 -13.06 6.17 18.73
C LEU A 447 -13.94 5.50 19.81
N ALA A 448 -13.34 4.85 20.81
CA ALA A 448 -14.06 4.30 21.97
C ALA A 448 -14.44 5.38 23.01
N ALA A 449 -13.88 6.58 22.93
CA ALA A 449 -14.13 7.66 23.89
C ALA A 449 -15.37 8.54 23.57
N ALA A 450 -16.12 8.21 22.50
CA ALA A 450 -17.26 9.00 22.05
C ALA A 450 -18.64 8.43 22.45
N ALA A 451 -18.73 7.58 23.48
CA ALA A 451 -19.99 7.20 24.11
C ALA A 451 -20.13 7.91 25.48
N PRO A 452 -21.27 8.56 25.77
CA PRO A 452 -21.48 9.21 27.07
C PRO A 452 -21.53 8.16 28.20
N PRO A 453 -21.12 8.51 29.43
CA PRO A 453 -21.00 7.54 30.51
C PRO A 453 -22.39 7.05 30.95
N GLN A 454 -22.62 5.73 30.88
CA GLN A 454 -23.70 5.08 31.62
C GLN A 454 -23.14 4.53 32.93
N ASN A 455 -23.60 5.11 34.05
CA ASN A 455 -23.38 4.58 35.39
C ASN A 455 -23.93 3.16 35.51
N PRO A 456 -23.27 2.31 36.30
CA PRO A 456 -24.02 1.44 37.19
C PRO A 456 -23.61 1.68 38.65
N GLU A 457 -24.63 1.98 39.45
CA GLU A 457 -24.60 1.90 40.91
C GLU A 457 -24.40 0.45 41.38
N THR A 458 -23.98 0.31 42.66
CA THR A 458 -24.01 -0.85 43.59
C THR A 458 -22.66 -1.57 43.84
N PRO A 459 -22.44 -2.16 45.05
CA PRO A 459 -21.82 -1.48 46.19
C PRO A 459 -20.46 -2.11 46.59
N GLU A 460 -19.64 -1.32 47.28
CA GLU A 460 -18.30 -1.69 47.76
C GLU A 460 -18.31 -2.85 48.77
N ASP A 461 -17.41 -3.82 48.56
CA ASP A 461 -17.04 -4.85 49.53
C ASP A 461 -15.68 -4.45 50.16
N PRO A 462 -15.61 -4.09 51.46
CA PRO A 462 -14.48 -3.34 52.02
C PRO A 462 -13.40 -4.25 52.61
N ASN A 463 -12.81 -5.14 51.82
CA ASN A 463 -11.66 -5.93 52.28
C ASN A 463 -10.71 -6.34 51.15
N THR A 464 -9.90 -5.40 50.68
CA THR A 464 -8.52 -5.73 50.27
C THR A 464 -7.62 -4.49 50.32
N LEU A 465 -6.56 -4.58 51.13
CA LEU A 465 -5.55 -3.54 51.35
C LEU A 465 -4.72 -3.27 50.08
N PRO A 466 -4.14 -2.06 49.92
CA PRO A 466 -3.41 -1.68 48.71
C PRO A 466 -1.98 -2.22 48.73
N ALA A 467 -1.57 -2.90 47.67
CA ALA A 467 -0.17 -3.17 47.41
C ALA A 467 0.51 -1.94 46.79
N LYS A 468 1.67 -1.61 47.34
CA LYS A 468 2.47 -0.41 47.13
C LYS A 468 2.82 -0.11 45.68
N GLU A 469 2.79 1.19 45.37
CA GLU A 469 3.58 1.83 44.33
C GLU A 469 5.07 1.52 44.55
N GLU A 470 5.71 0.92 43.56
CA GLU A 470 7.16 0.96 43.40
C GLU A 470 7.52 1.64 42.08
N SER A 471 8.41 2.61 42.23
CA SER A 471 9.01 3.51 41.25
C SER A 471 9.55 2.83 39.99
N SER A 472 9.26 3.41 38.82
CA SER A 472 10.04 3.17 37.59
C SER A 472 10.56 4.48 36.96
N ASP A 473 11.73 4.30 36.36
CA ASP A 473 12.76 5.20 35.85
C ASP A 473 12.31 6.18 34.72
N PRO A 474 12.93 7.36 34.51
CA PRO A 474 12.53 8.32 33.46
C PRO A 474 12.78 7.84 32.01
N THR A 475 13.17 6.58 31.83
CA THR A 475 13.40 5.92 30.55
C THR A 475 12.13 5.33 29.92
N ASP A 476 10.97 5.41 30.59
CA ASP A 476 9.67 4.91 30.14
C ASP A 476 8.89 5.84 29.16
N ARG A 477 9.55 6.84 28.56
CA ARG A 477 8.95 7.70 27.51
C ARG A 477 9.42 7.34 26.11
N LEU A 478 9.33 6.06 25.76
CA LEU A 478 9.41 5.61 24.38
C LEU A 478 8.03 5.78 23.70
N SER A 479 8.05 6.29 22.47
CA SER A 479 6.91 6.64 21.60
C SER A 479 5.77 5.61 21.50
N PRO A 480 4.55 6.02 21.05
CA PRO A 480 3.36 5.17 20.90
C PRO A 480 3.56 3.87 20.11
N PHE A 481 4.58 3.80 19.26
CA PHE A 481 4.87 2.64 18.40
C PHE A 481 5.69 1.53 19.07
N LEU A 482 6.28 1.77 20.26
CA LEU A 482 7.05 0.75 20.99
C LEU A 482 6.30 0.18 22.20
N SER A 483 5.33 0.89 22.76
CA SER A 483 4.51 0.38 23.87
C SER A 483 3.62 -0.80 23.48
N ALA A 484 3.49 -1.12 22.18
CA ALA A 484 2.67 -2.22 21.69
C ALA A 484 3.42 -3.57 21.54
N ARG A 485 4.71 -3.70 21.89
CA ARG A 485 5.46 -4.96 21.70
C ARG A 485 6.46 -5.30 22.82
N HIS A 486 6.02 -5.24 24.08
CA HIS A 486 6.32 -6.36 24.96
C HIS A 486 5.26 -7.42 24.71
N PHE A 487 5.69 -8.53 24.14
CA PHE A 487 4.87 -9.68 23.79
C PHE A 487 4.16 -10.25 25.04
N ASN A 488 2.99 -9.71 25.36
CA ASN A 488 1.82 -10.53 25.64
C ASN A 488 0.92 -10.41 24.42
N LEU A 489 1.08 -11.35 23.49
CA LEU A 489 0.08 -11.61 22.46
C LEU A 489 -1.23 -11.93 23.19
N ASN A 490 -2.15 -10.98 23.28
CA ASN A 490 -3.55 -11.37 23.40
C ASN A 490 -3.94 -11.93 22.03
N THR A 491 -3.97 -13.26 21.98
CA THR A 491 -4.36 -14.16 20.89
C THR A 491 -5.83 -13.98 20.45
N ARG A 492 -6.31 -12.75 20.25
CA ARG A 492 -7.75 -12.47 20.02
C ARG A 492 -8.11 -11.74 18.72
N ASN A 493 -7.21 -11.65 17.72
CA ASN A 493 -7.67 -11.47 16.35
C ASN A 493 -8.06 -12.84 15.80
N THR A 494 -9.33 -13.17 15.94
CA THR A 494 -9.86 -14.48 15.59
C THR A 494 -10.30 -14.46 14.13
N SER A 495 -9.64 -15.25 13.28
CA SER A 495 -10.04 -15.56 11.90
C SER A 495 -11.37 -16.34 11.87
N MET A 496 -12.43 -15.70 12.38
CA MET A 496 -13.75 -16.27 12.60
C MET A 496 -14.74 -15.68 11.59
N PHE A 497 -14.50 -15.95 10.31
CA PHE A 497 -15.26 -15.33 9.21
C PHE A 497 -16.62 -15.98 9.01
N MET A 498 -16.66 -17.30 8.85
CA MET A 498 -17.91 -18.06 8.71
C MET A 498 -17.78 -19.44 9.35
N ALA A 499 -18.86 -19.95 9.91
CA ALA A 499 -18.96 -21.31 10.43
C ALA A 499 -20.38 -21.83 10.20
N GLY A 500 -20.51 -23.15 10.08
CA GLY A 500 -21.80 -23.81 9.94
C GLY A 500 -21.82 -25.12 10.70
N SER A 501 -22.96 -25.44 11.31
CA SER A 501 -23.26 -26.75 11.90
C SER A 501 -24.63 -27.23 11.45
N GLN A 502 -25.12 -28.34 11.99
CA GLN A 502 -26.52 -28.77 11.78
C GLN A 502 -27.52 -27.90 12.54
N GLU A 503 -27.05 -27.09 13.49
CA GLU A 503 -27.89 -26.31 14.40
C GLU A 503 -27.92 -24.82 14.05
N SER A 504 -26.90 -24.30 13.35
CA SER A 504 -26.81 -22.87 13.03
C SER A 504 -25.80 -22.53 11.94
N ILE A 505 -25.94 -21.33 11.41
CA ILE A 505 -24.93 -20.61 10.62
C ILE A 505 -24.42 -19.43 11.46
N ILE A 506 -23.10 -19.22 11.45
CA ILE A 506 -22.45 -18.07 12.10
C ILE A 506 -21.56 -17.35 11.09
N ILE A 507 -21.68 -16.03 11.02
CA ILE A 507 -20.85 -15.17 10.19
C ILE A 507 -20.29 -14.06 11.07
N GLY A 508 -18.96 -13.96 11.12
CA GLY A 508 -18.23 -13.01 11.96
C GLY A 508 -18.30 -13.37 13.44
N GLY A 509 -17.17 -13.46 14.13
CA GLY A 509 -17.11 -13.77 15.56
C GLY A 509 -16.21 -12.83 16.36
N GLY A 510 -15.91 -13.23 17.59
CA GLY A 510 -14.79 -12.68 18.38
C GLY A 510 -15.20 -11.86 19.58
N ASP A 511 -16.46 -11.45 19.66
CA ASP A 511 -17.19 -10.98 20.86
C ASP A 511 -18.62 -10.66 20.40
N GLY A 512 -19.49 -11.67 20.38
CA GLY A 512 -20.73 -11.65 19.60
C GLY A 512 -20.55 -12.15 18.16
N ASN A 513 -21.66 -12.25 17.43
CA ASN A 513 -21.70 -12.72 16.05
C ASN A 513 -22.27 -11.63 15.14
N ALA A 514 -21.64 -11.34 14.00
CA ALA A 514 -22.21 -10.36 13.06
C ALA A 514 -23.55 -10.85 12.52
N LEU A 515 -23.66 -12.16 12.26
CA LEU A 515 -24.89 -12.83 11.94
C LEU A 515 -24.91 -14.23 12.53
N TYR A 516 -25.99 -14.56 13.21
CA TYR A 516 -26.34 -15.91 13.65
C TYR A 516 -27.71 -16.26 13.08
N ILE A 517 -27.88 -17.47 12.56
CA ILE A 517 -29.14 -17.98 12.03
C ILE A 517 -29.38 -19.38 12.58
N ASP A 518 -30.61 -19.67 13.01
CA ASP A 518 -31.01 -20.96 13.55
C ASP A 518 -31.16 -22.06 12.46
N ALA A 519 -31.27 -23.32 12.90
CA ALA A 519 -31.42 -24.48 12.01
C ALA A 519 -32.68 -24.42 11.14
N ASP A 520 -33.70 -23.72 11.63
CA ASP A 520 -34.99 -23.56 10.97
C ASP A 520 -35.02 -22.35 10.04
N LEU A 521 -33.91 -21.60 9.88
CA LEU A 521 -33.79 -20.40 9.04
C LEU A 521 -34.89 -19.36 9.27
N ASN A 522 -35.46 -19.33 10.47
CA ASN A 522 -36.62 -18.50 10.84
C ASN A 522 -36.24 -17.40 11.81
N HIS A 523 -35.19 -17.59 12.62
CA HIS A 523 -34.73 -16.60 13.58
C HIS A 523 -33.26 -16.30 13.37
N GLY A 524 -32.94 -15.03 13.46
CA GLY A 524 -31.57 -14.55 13.43
C GLY A 524 -31.24 -13.65 14.60
N ARG A 525 -29.94 -13.52 14.85
CA ARG A 525 -29.40 -12.53 15.78
C ARG A 525 -28.21 -11.84 15.13
N THR A 526 -28.05 -10.56 15.43
CA THR A 526 -26.90 -9.78 14.98
C THR A 526 -26.40 -8.95 16.15
N ALA A 527 -25.08 -8.92 16.30
CA ALA A 527 -24.40 -8.14 17.30
C ALA A 527 -23.15 -7.52 16.66
N ARG A 528 -22.52 -6.61 17.40
CA ARG A 528 -21.13 -6.25 17.10
C ARG A 528 -20.26 -7.51 17.20
N CYS A 529 -19.25 -7.63 16.33
CA CYS A 529 -18.24 -8.69 16.43
C CYS A 529 -16.84 -8.14 16.15
N HIS A 530 -15.80 -8.78 16.68
CA HIS A 530 -14.42 -8.34 16.44
C HIS A 530 -13.92 -8.62 15.02
N THR A 531 -14.48 -9.63 14.33
CA THR A 531 -14.06 -9.96 12.97
C THR A 531 -14.34 -8.81 12.00
N PHE A 532 -15.53 -8.22 12.01
CA PHE A 532 -15.90 -7.14 11.06
C PHE A 532 -16.01 -5.76 11.72
N ASP A 533 -15.92 -5.67 13.04
CA ASP A 533 -16.23 -4.46 13.83
C ASP A 533 -17.53 -3.78 13.36
N ASN A 534 -18.50 -4.60 12.99
CA ASN A 534 -19.80 -4.16 12.54
C ASN A 534 -20.65 -3.68 13.72
N GLN A 535 -21.62 -2.83 13.45
CA GLN A 535 -22.77 -2.66 14.36
C GLN A 535 -23.82 -3.75 14.06
N PRO A 536 -24.80 -4.01 14.95
CA PRO A 536 -25.94 -4.87 14.65
C PRO A 536 -26.55 -4.49 13.28
N LEU A 537 -26.65 -5.46 12.37
CA LEU A 537 -27.01 -5.22 10.96
C LEU A 537 -28.49 -4.86 10.76
N CYS A 538 -29.32 -5.21 11.74
CA CYS A 538 -30.75 -4.99 11.87
C CYS A 538 -31.10 -5.07 13.37
N ALA A 539 -32.37 -5.22 13.75
CA ALA A 539 -32.74 -5.52 15.14
C ALA A 539 -31.94 -6.72 15.71
N GLU A 540 -31.38 -6.60 16.93
CA GLU A 540 -30.41 -7.59 17.47
C GLU A 540 -30.93 -9.04 17.53
N ALA A 541 -32.23 -9.20 17.70
CA ALA A 541 -32.95 -10.46 17.51
C ALA A 541 -34.10 -10.18 16.54
N PHE A 542 -34.20 -10.98 15.48
CA PHE A 542 -35.13 -10.73 14.39
C PHE A 542 -35.71 -12.04 13.85
N GLN A 543 -36.91 -11.93 13.28
CA GLN A 543 -37.52 -13.01 12.52
C GLN A 543 -37.22 -12.83 11.03
N ILE A 544 -36.81 -13.92 10.40
CA ILE A 544 -36.49 -13.97 8.98
C ILE A 544 -37.80 -14.16 8.22
N ALA A 545 -38.14 -13.19 7.37
CA ALA A 545 -39.26 -13.33 6.44
C ALA A 545 -38.84 -14.07 5.18
N LEU A 546 -37.63 -13.80 4.67
CA LEU A 546 -37.08 -14.45 3.49
C LEU A 546 -35.56 -14.47 3.54
N LEU A 547 -34.96 -15.57 3.10
CA LEU A 547 -33.52 -15.72 2.94
C LEU A 547 -33.23 -16.24 1.53
N GLU A 548 -32.31 -15.57 0.83
CA GLU A 548 -31.81 -15.98 -0.48
C GLU A 548 -30.29 -16.18 -0.44
N VAL A 549 -29.80 -17.15 -1.20
CA VAL A 549 -28.36 -17.40 -1.42
C VAL A 549 -28.09 -17.40 -2.90
N TRP A 550 -27.10 -16.61 -3.29
CA TRP A 550 -26.70 -16.42 -4.67
C TRP A 550 -25.28 -16.95 -4.90
N GLY A 551 -25.12 -17.74 -5.95
CA GLY A 551 -23.84 -18.17 -6.50
C GLY A 551 -23.39 -17.29 -7.66
N PHE A 552 -22.18 -17.57 -8.15
CA PHE A 552 -21.53 -16.80 -9.21
C PHE A 552 -21.35 -17.70 -10.44
N GLN A 553 -22.19 -17.49 -11.46
CA GLN A 553 -22.18 -18.28 -12.68
C GLN A 553 -21.38 -17.57 -13.78
N ASP A 554 -20.45 -18.27 -14.42
CA ASP A 554 -19.69 -17.73 -15.54
C ASP A 554 -20.61 -17.39 -16.73
N ALA A 555 -20.53 -16.16 -17.23
CA ALA A 555 -21.33 -15.67 -18.36
C ALA A 555 -21.07 -16.43 -19.68
N MET A 556 -20.01 -17.25 -19.75
CA MET A 556 -19.58 -18.01 -20.93
C MET A 556 -19.94 -19.50 -20.87
N ALA A 557 -20.58 -19.97 -19.79
CA ALA A 557 -20.82 -21.39 -19.53
C ALA A 557 -22.22 -21.90 -19.95
N SER A 558 -22.98 -21.12 -20.72
CA SER A 558 -24.32 -21.48 -21.23
C SER A 558 -24.28 -22.11 -22.62
#